data_AF-E8R0Q8-F1
#
_entry.id   AF-E8R0Q8-F1
#
_cell.length_a   1.000
_cell.length_b   1.000
_cell.length_c   1.000
_cell.angle_alpha   90.00
_cell.angle_beta   90.00
_cell.angle_gamma   90.00
#
_symmetry.space_group_name_H-M   'P 1'
#
loop_
_entity.id
_entity.type
_entity.pdbx_description
1 polymer ?
#
loop_
_entity_poly.entity_id
_entity_poly.type
_entity_poly.pdbx_seq_one_letter_code
_entity_poly.pdbx_strand_id
1 'polypeptide(L)' 'MSHPVGSLAVMGFEKALSYMSIVIAALVITLFLADLVTGVFGSYYVMDALFIIGAALVLWQGIETVRELR' A
#
# COMPACT_ATOMS: atom_id res chain seq x y z
N MET A 1 9.69 -34.33 -9.21
CA MET A 1 9.94 -33.81 -7.86
C MET A 1 10.51 -32.40 -7.99
N SER A 2 9.64 -31.39 -8.01
CA SER A 2 10.05 -29.98 -7.99
C SER A 2 10.49 -29.61 -6.58
N HIS A 3 11.62 -28.92 -6.48
CA HIS A 3 12.33 -28.65 -5.23
C HIS A 3 11.53 -27.71 -4.30
N PRO A 4 11.53 -27.94 -2.96
CA PRO A 4 10.89 -27.07 -1.97
C PRO A 4 11.47 -25.64 -1.93
N VAL A 5 12.66 -25.43 -2.51
CA VAL A 5 13.34 -24.13 -2.61
C VAL A 5 12.53 -23.12 -3.44
N GLY A 6 11.87 -23.57 -4.51
CA GLY A 6 11.06 -22.68 -5.36
C GLY A 6 9.84 -22.10 -4.62
N SER A 7 9.19 -22.92 -3.79
CA SER A 7 8.02 -22.50 -3.01
C SER A 7 8.38 -21.50 -1.91
N LEU A 8 9.53 -21.67 -1.25
CA LEU A 8 10.01 -20.72 -0.24
C LEU A 8 10.35 -19.35 -0.84
N ALA A 9 10.97 -19.34 -2.03
CA ALA A 9 11.31 -18.10 -2.73
C ALA A 9 10.06 -17.32 -3.17
N VAL A 10 9.05 -18.01 -3.70
CA VAL A 10 7.76 -17.40 -4.10
C VAL A 10 7.04 -16.81 -2.89
N MET A 11 6.95 -17.57 -1.79
CA MET A 11 6.30 -17.09 -0.56
C MET A 11 7.02 -15.89 0.06
N GLY A 12 8.35 -15.87 0.00
CA GLY A 12 9.16 -14.72 0.44
C GLY A 12 8.92 -13.47 -0.42
N PHE A 13 8.79 -13.66 -1.73
CA PHE A 13 8.50 -12.56 -2.66
C PHE A 13 7.09 -11.98 -2.44
N GLU A 14 6.07 -12.82 -2.27
CA GLU A 14 4.70 -12.40 -1.99
C GLU A 14 4.62 -11.58 -0.70
N LYS A 15 5.31 -12.03 0.36
CA LYS A 15 5.39 -11.29 1.63
C LYS A 15 6.05 -9.94 1.44
N ALA A 16 7.18 -9.88 0.73
CA ALA A 16 7.88 -8.64 0.45
C ALA A 16 7.01 -7.66 -0.34
N LEU A 17 6.29 -8.14 -1.36
CA LEU A 17 5.39 -7.34 -2.18
C LEU A 17 4.23 -6.75 -1.34
N SER A 18 3.65 -7.55 -0.45
CA SER A 18 2.59 -7.10 0.47
C SER A 18 3.08 -6.02 1.44
N TYR A 19 4.28 -6.17 2.02
CA TYR A 19 4.85 -5.13 2.87
C TYR A 19 5.19 -3.85 2.09
N MET A 20 5.71 -3.97 0.87
CA MET A 20 5.98 -2.80 0.03
C MET A 20 4.71 -2.05 -0.35
N SER A 21 3.62 -2.74 -0.68
CA SER A 21 2.35 -2.08 -1.04
C SER A 21 1.76 -1.30 0.15
N ILE A 22 1.84 -1.85 1.37
CA ILE A 22 1.44 -1.17 2.61
C ILE A 22 2.25 0.13 2.80
N VAL A 23 3.57 0.05 2.66
CA VAL A 23 4.45 1.22 2.83
C VAL A 23 4.15 2.30 1.79
N ILE A 24 3.99 1.90 0.52
CA ILE A 24 3.66 2.85 -0.56
C ILE A 24 2.29 3.49 -0.31
N ALA A 25 1.28 2.71 0.09
CA ALA A 25 -0.05 3.24 0.42
C ALA A 25 0.00 4.27 1.55
N ALA A 26 0.75 4.00 2.62
CA ALA A 26 0.93 4.94 3.72
C ALA A 26 1.61 6.25 3.27
N LEU A 27 2.60 6.16 2.37
CA LEU A 27 3.27 7.33 1.79
C LEU A 27 2.30 8.15 0.93
N VAL A 28 1.49 7.51 0.08
CA VAL A 28 0.49 8.19 -0.75
C VAL A 28 -0.50 8.95 0.13
N ILE A 29 -1.05 8.32 1.18
CA ILE A 29 -1.94 9.00 2.14
C ILE A 29 -1.26 10.23 2.74
N THR A 30 0.01 10.08 3.17
CA THR A 30 0.75 11.18 3.80
C THR A 30 0.97 12.35 2.85
N LEU A 31 1.34 12.08 1.60
CA LEU A 31 1.58 13.12 0.60
C LEU A 31 0.30 13.87 0.23
N PHE A 32 -0.80 13.17 0.00
CA PHE A 32 -2.07 13.80 -0.35
C PHE A 32 -2.75 14.46 0.85
N LEU A 33 -2.54 13.99 2.08
CA LEU A 33 -2.96 14.74 3.27
C LEU A 33 -2.17 16.04 3.40
N ALA A 34 -0.85 16.01 3.17
CA ALA A 34 -0.04 17.22 3.18
C ALA A 34 -0.50 18.18 2.08
N ASP A 35 -0.80 17.68 0.88
CA ASP A 35 -1.32 18.51 -0.21
C ASP A 35 -2.71 19.09 0.09
N LEU A 36 -3.63 18.30 0.65
CA LEU A 36 -4.96 18.76 1.07
C LEU A 36 -4.88 19.93 2.09
N VAL A 37 -3.87 19.90 2.97
CA VAL A 37 -3.66 20.93 4.02
C VAL A 37 -2.91 22.15 3.48
N THR A 38 -1.95 21.96 2.58
CA THR A 38 -1.01 23.01 2.16
C THR A 38 -1.27 23.58 0.76
N GLY A 39 -1.99 22.84 -0.09
CA GLY A 39 -2.32 23.19 -1.46
C GLY A 39 -1.13 23.27 -2.41
N VAL A 40 -0.06 22.50 -2.16
CA VAL A 40 1.23 22.59 -2.87
C VAL A 40 1.11 22.23 -4.36
N PHE A 41 0.29 21.24 -4.71
CA PHE A 41 0.09 20.79 -6.10
C PHE A 41 -1.15 21.43 -6.77
N GLY A 42 -1.78 22.41 -6.11
CA GLY A 42 -3.01 23.07 -6.55
C GLY A 42 -4.23 22.62 -5.75
N SER A 43 -5.26 23.47 -5.68
CA SER A 43 -6.42 23.28 -4.80
C SER A 43 -7.43 22.26 -5.38
N TYR A 44 -6.99 21.03 -5.63
CA TYR A 44 -7.77 19.95 -6.23
C TYR A 44 -8.28 18.96 -5.18
N TYR A 45 -9.04 19.46 -4.21
CA TYR A 45 -9.51 18.68 -3.06
C TYR A 45 -10.21 17.34 -3.40
N VAL A 46 -10.88 17.27 -4.56
CA VAL A 46 -11.52 16.02 -5.02
C VAL A 46 -10.45 14.97 -5.38
N MET A 47 -9.38 15.37 -6.05
CA MET A 47 -8.28 14.47 -6.39
C MET A 47 -7.60 13.97 -5.12
N ASP A 48 -7.33 14.86 -4.17
CA ASP A 48 -6.68 14.51 -2.90
C ASP A 48 -7.53 13.51 -2.12
N ALA A 49 -8.84 13.77 -2.01
CA ALA A 49 -9.77 12.86 -1.35
C ALA A 49 -9.81 11.49 -2.03
N LEU A 50 -9.83 11.43 -3.37
CA LEU A 50 -9.83 10.16 -4.10
C LEU A 50 -8.55 9.36 -3.87
N PHE A 51 -7.39 10.00 -3.88
CA PHE A 51 -6.10 9.34 -3.61
C PHE A 51 -5.99 8.86 -2.16
N ILE A 52 -6.44 9.66 -1.19
CA ILE A 52 -6.46 9.27 0.22
C ILE A 52 -7.37 8.06 0.43
N ILE A 53 -8.60 8.08 -0.12
CA ILE A 53 -9.55 6.96 0.00
C ILE A 53 -8.99 5.71 -0.69
N GLY A 54 -8.47 5.82 -1.92
CA GLY A 54 -7.90 4.70 -2.65
C GLY A 54 -6.72 4.08 -1.92
N ALA A 55 -5.79 4.90 -1.41
CA ALA A 55 -4.65 4.41 -0.65
C ALA A 55 -5.07 3.83 0.72
N ALA A 56 -6.10 4.36 1.37
CA ALA A 56 -6.64 3.77 2.60
C ALA A 56 -7.22 2.37 2.36
N LEU A 57 -7.90 2.15 1.22
CA LEU A 57 -8.38 0.82 0.83
C LEU A 57 -7.23 -0.15 0.57
N VAL A 58 -6.17 0.28 -0.13
CA VAL A 58 -4.96 -0.55 -0.34
C VAL A 58 -4.29 -0.87 0.98
N LEU A 59 -4.19 0.10 1.89
CA LEU A 59 -3.60 -0.10 3.21
C LEU A 59 -4.40 -1.11 4.03
N TRP A 60 -5.73 -0.99 4.02
CA TRP A 60 -6.64 -1.94 4.67
C TRP A 60 -6.46 -3.35 4.15
N GLN A 61 -6.51 -3.53 2.82
CA GLN A 61 -6.29 -4.83 2.16
C GLN A 61 -4.91 -5.40 2.48
N GLY A 62 -3.86 -4.58 2.45
CA GLY A 62 -2.52 -5.02 2.81
C GLY A 62 -2.43 -5.52 4.26
N ILE A 63 -3.06 -4.83 5.21
CA ILE A 63 -3.10 -5.25 6.62
C ILE A 63 -3.88 -6.57 6.79
N GLU A 64 -5.01 -6.74 6.11
CA GLU A 64 -5.77 -8.00 6.12
C GLU A 64 -4.92 -9.16 5.58
N THR A 65 -4.29 -8.97 4.43
CA THR A 65 -3.39 -9.97 3.83
C THR A 65 -2.25 -10.35 4.77
N VAL A 66 -1.60 -9.37 5.43
CA VAL A 66 -0.52 -9.66 6.39
C VAL A 66 -1.03 -10.41 7.62
N ARG A 67 -2.26 -10.14 8.08
CA ARG A 67 -2.89 -10.87 9.18
C ARG A 67 -3.19 -12.32 8.81
N GLU A 68 -3.59 -12.58 7.57
CA GLU A 68 -3.83 -13.94 7.06
C GLU A 68 -2.53 -14.71 6.81
N LEU A 69 -1.43 -14.02 6.48
CA LEU A 69 -0.09 -14.60 6.25
C LEU A 69 0.71 -14.86 7.55
N ARG A 70 0.11 -14.61 8.72
CA ARG A 70 0.71 -14.82 10.04
C ARG A 70 0.23 -16.14 10.64
#